data_AF-A0A6H5HTG9-F1
#
_entry.id   AF-A0A6H5HTG9-F1
#
_cell.length_a   1.000
_cell.length_b   1.000
_cell.length_c   1.000
_cell.angle_alpha   90.00
_cell.angle_beta   90.00
_cell.angle_gamma   90.00
#
_symmetry.space_group_name_H-M   'P 1'
#
loop_
_entity.id
_entity.type
_entity.pdbx_description
1 polymer ?
#
loop_
_entity_poly.entity_id
_entity_poly.type
_entity_poly.pdbx_seq_one_letter_code
_entity_poly.pdbx_strand_id
1 'polypeptide(L)'
;MGRTYRHRKKKTGEQRPVPLGNDVGYLGLVNWLADRKWSPSCKLVPVTFSDTGRGMMAKENIPAGTILASLPASALITARTVADSPLAELFLNTSACFSTQQVLSSFLVLQKHLGEDSDWFAYINILPLQYFSPVFATSDLIDAFPPTIVHKILRMQTKIDHLHSSLMGAVGQSRCPHCSKLYSELFTFDEFRWAWFTVNSRSVYLSPSVNKPCDIQLSDPNNIALAPYLDMINHSDLAKVNVLFDEANSTYSIVTLVPYKKHQEVFINYGSHSNEKLYLEYDFARWRSSRPHLGQLRRPVRSVHPVDHPVADEIPSTDERSGKRRGQQSVGFPHQLRDREGEIICFFQHNAGKHSCYIIRCGSRLQQNAVTLRKTGP
;
A
#
# COMPACT_ATOMS: atom_id res chain seq x y z
N MET A 1 11.55 58.79 4.52
CA MET A 1 12.07 57.49 5.02
C MET A 1 10.89 56.63 5.47
N GLY A 2 10.46 55.66 4.65
CA GLY A 2 9.38 54.73 5.00
C GLY A 2 9.92 53.32 5.13
N ARG A 3 10.04 52.83 6.37
CA ARG A 3 10.41 51.44 6.68
C ARG A 3 9.15 50.58 6.59
N THR A 4 8.92 49.93 5.46
CA THR A 4 7.88 48.90 5.36
C THR A 4 8.52 47.54 5.56
N TYR A 5 8.51 47.08 6.81
CA TYR A 5 8.97 45.77 7.24
C TYR A 5 8.06 44.68 6.64
N ARG A 6 8.53 43.99 5.59
CA ARG A 6 7.84 42.82 5.04
C ARG A 6 8.02 41.63 6.00
N HIS A 7 6.98 41.30 6.74
CA HIS A 7 6.89 40.00 7.43
C HIS A 7 6.86 38.88 6.38
N ARG A 8 8.04 38.31 6.07
CA ARG A 8 8.14 37.03 5.40
C ARG A 8 7.63 35.99 6.40
N LYS A 9 6.38 35.52 6.23
CA LYS A 9 5.90 34.30 6.90
C LYS A 9 6.86 33.18 6.51
N LYS A 10 7.86 32.89 7.35
CA LYS A 10 8.57 31.62 7.33
C LYS A 10 7.48 30.57 7.55
N LYS A 11 7.12 29.81 6.51
CA LYS A 11 6.40 28.55 6.68
C LYS A 11 7.21 27.75 7.70
N THR A 12 6.64 27.60 8.89
CA THR A 12 7.16 26.73 9.93
C THR A 12 7.12 25.30 9.41
N GLY A 13 8.28 24.75 9.06
CA GLY A 13 8.58 23.32 9.16
C GLY A 13 7.77 22.33 8.32
N GLU A 14 7.31 22.65 7.10
CA GLU A 14 7.05 21.57 6.14
C GLU A 14 8.41 20.99 5.76
N GLN A 15 8.72 19.78 6.24
CA GLN A 15 9.92 19.04 5.84
C GLN A 15 9.88 18.91 4.31
N ARG A 16 10.86 19.52 3.63
CA ARG A 16 10.91 19.46 2.18
C ARG A 16 11.23 18.04 1.75
N PRO A 17 10.58 17.53 0.70
CA PRO A 17 10.91 16.22 0.17
C PRO A 17 12.39 16.14 -0.22
N VAL A 18 13.07 15.05 0.17
CA VAL A 18 14.52 14.87 -0.07
C VAL A 18 14.72 14.08 -1.37
N PRO A 19 15.32 14.66 -2.42
CA PRO A 19 15.55 13.94 -3.68
C PRO A 19 16.51 12.76 -3.51
N LEU A 20 16.15 11.62 -4.08
CA LEU A 20 16.97 10.40 -4.12
C LEU A 20 17.50 10.10 -5.54
N GLY A 21 17.49 11.08 -6.45
CA GLY A 21 17.87 10.85 -7.85
C GLY A 21 19.32 10.42 -8.06
N ASN A 22 20.19 10.66 -7.07
CA ASN A 22 21.59 10.22 -7.07
C ASN A 22 21.82 9.02 -6.12
N ASP A 23 20.75 8.42 -5.60
CA ASP A 23 20.85 7.21 -4.80
C ASP A 23 21.44 6.07 -5.63
N VAL A 24 22.52 5.46 -5.14
CA VAL A 24 23.29 4.45 -5.87
C VAL A 24 22.43 3.23 -6.19
N GLY A 25 21.54 2.83 -5.26
CA GLY A 25 20.62 1.72 -5.48
C GLY A 25 19.62 2.01 -6.58
N TYR A 26 18.99 3.19 -6.54
CA TYR A 26 18.06 3.61 -7.59
C TYR A 26 18.71 3.71 -8.97
N LEU A 27 19.91 4.32 -9.06
CA LEU A 27 20.65 4.41 -10.32
C LEU A 27 21.04 3.01 -10.84
N GLY A 28 21.42 2.11 -9.95
CA GLY A 28 21.65 0.70 -10.27
C GLY A 28 20.41 0.04 -10.88
N LEU A 29 19.23 0.24 -10.28
CA LEU A 29 17.97 -0.27 -10.82
C LEU A 29 17.65 0.31 -12.21
N VAL A 30 17.81 1.62 -12.40
CA VAL A 30 17.52 2.28 -13.69
C VAL A 30 18.45 1.76 -14.79
N ASN A 31 19.75 1.59 -14.50
CA ASN A 31 20.70 1.02 -15.46
C ASN A 31 20.35 -0.44 -15.80
N TRP A 32 20.03 -1.23 -14.78
CA TRP A 32 19.62 -2.62 -14.94
C TRP A 32 18.34 -2.80 -15.77
N LEU A 33 17.39 -1.87 -15.62
CA LEU A 33 16.20 -1.80 -16.47
C LEU A 33 16.57 -1.35 -17.90
N ALA A 34 17.47 -0.38 -18.06
CA ALA A 34 17.92 0.08 -19.38
C ALA A 34 18.59 -1.04 -20.20
N ASP A 35 19.35 -1.93 -19.56
CA ASP A 35 19.92 -3.13 -20.19
C ASP A 35 18.82 -4.08 -20.71
N ARG A 36 17.63 -4.02 -20.12
CA ARG A 36 16.41 -4.73 -20.56
C ARG A 36 15.57 -3.92 -21.55
N LYS A 37 16.19 -2.92 -22.20
CA LYS A 37 15.56 -2.02 -23.19
C LYS A 37 14.40 -1.19 -22.62
N TRP A 38 14.37 -1.01 -21.30
CA TRP A 38 13.39 -0.13 -20.67
C TRP A 38 13.86 1.32 -20.69
N SER A 39 12.91 2.25 -20.75
CA SER A 39 13.15 3.66 -20.50
C SER A 39 11.97 4.28 -19.74
N PRO A 40 12.19 5.34 -18.93
CA PRO A 40 11.10 5.98 -18.20
C PRO A 40 10.01 6.52 -19.12
N SER A 41 8.78 6.04 -18.96
CA SER A 41 7.62 6.54 -19.72
C SER A 41 7.16 7.94 -19.26
N CYS A 42 7.48 8.30 -18.01
CA CYS A 42 7.12 9.57 -17.40
C CYS A 42 8.31 10.13 -16.61
N LYS A 43 8.44 11.47 -16.54
CA LYS A 43 9.51 12.14 -15.79
C LYS A 43 9.21 12.13 -14.29
N LEU A 44 9.42 10.98 -13.67
CA LEU A 44 9.34 10.78 -12.23
C LEU A 44 10.74 10.71 -11.64
N VAL A 45 10.89 11.16 -10.39
CA VAL A 45 12.13 10.98 -9.62
C VAL A 45 11.81 10.43 -8.24
N PRO A 46 12.68 9.59 -7.67
CA PRO A 46 12.52 9.09 -6.32
C PRO A 46 12.80 10.20 -5.30
N VAL A 47 11.99 10.24 -4.27
CA VAL A 47 12.01 11.26 -3.23
C VAL A 47 11.57 10.63 -1.90
N THR A 48 12.16 11.06 -0.78
CA THR A 48 11.62 10.75 0.55
C THR A 48 10.66 11.85 0.99
N PHE A 49 9.40 11.50 1.16
CA PHE A 49 8.33 12.32 1.72
C PHE A 49 8.18 12.08 3.22
N SER A 50 7.72 13.09 3.95
CA SER A 50 7.54 12.99 5.41
C SER A 50 6.45 12.00 5.80
N ASP A 51 5.42 11.86 4.97
CA ASP A 51 4.19 11.17 5.35
C ASP A 51 4.16 9.73 4.82
N THR A 52 4.76 9.49 3.67
CA THR A 52 4.70 8.21 2.92
C THR A 52 6.07 7.55 2.75
N GLY A 53 7.15 8.19 3.21
CA GLY A 53 8.51 7.67 3.05
C GLY A 53 9.00 7.79 1.61
N ARG A 54 9.75 6.79 1.14
CA ARG A 54 10.25 6.77 -0.25
C ARG A 54 9.06 6.67 -1.22
N GLY A 55 9.03 7.52 -2.23
CA GLY A 55 7.97 7.58 -3.24
C GLY A 55 8.44 8.25 -4.53
N MET A 56 7.54 8.40 -5.49
CA MET A 56 7.84 8.99 -6.79
C MET A 56 7.22 10.38 -6.94
N MET A 57 8.01 11.36 -7.36
CA MET A 57 7.59 12.76 -7.55
C MET A 57 7.60 13.16 -9.03
N ALA A 58 6.56 13.85 -9.48
CA ALA A 58 6.49 14.40 -10.83
C ALA A 58 7.50 15.53 -11.06
N LYS A 59 8.27 15.50 -12.16
CA LYS A 59 9.18 16.60 -12.57
C LYS A 59 8.54 17.61 -13.52
N GLU A 60 7.35 17.30 -14.00
CA GLU A 60 6.52 18.14 -14.85
C GLU A 60 5.04 17.93 -14.53
N ASN A 61 4.16 18.70 -15.18
CA ASN A 61 2.72 18.43 -15.06
C ASN A 61 2.40 17.17 -15.85
N ILE A 62 1.66 16.25 -15.23
CA ILE A 62 1.25 14.97 -15.81
C ILE A 62 -0.27 15.06 -16.03
N PRO A 63 -0.75 15.07 -17.28
CA PRO A 63 -2.18 14.98 -17.58
C PRO A 63 -2.78 13.61 -17.22
N ALA A 64 -4.10 13.57 -17.02
CA ALA A 64 -4.82 12.29 -17.03
C ALA A 64 -4.67 11.60 -18.39
N GLY A 65 -4.61 10.27 -18.40
CA GLY A 65 -4.32 9.44 -19.56
C GLY A 65 -2.82 9.19 -19.80
N THR A 66 -1.92 9.73 -18.97
CA THR A 66 -0.47 9.52 -19.11
C THR A 66 -0.04 8.15 -18.56
N ILE A 67 0.82 7.44 -19.28
CA ILE A 67 1.50 6.24 -18.79
C ILE A 67 2.53 6.67 -17.73
N LEU A 68 2.31 6.28 -16.48
CA LEU A 68 3.24 6.56 -15.37
C LEU A 68 4.49 5.68 -15.43
N ALA A 69 4.29 4.40 -15.72
CA ALA A 69 5.35 3.41 -15.86
C ALA A 69 4.89 2.32 -16.85
N SER A 70 5.81 1.84 -17.67
CA SER A 70 5.63 0.71 -18.58
C SER A 70 6.85 -0.18 -18.47
N LEU A 71 6.70 -1.43 -18.05
CA LEU A 71 7.80 -2.39 -17.84
C LEU A 71 7.69 -3.53 -18.86
N PRO A 72 8.80 -3.97 -19.46
CA PRO A 72 8.78 -5.20 -20.24
C PRO A 72 8.49 -6.39 -19.32
N ALA A 73 7.78 -7.41 -19.84
CA ALA A 73 7.44 -8.61 -19.07
C ALA A 73 8.68 -9.34 -18.53
N SER A 74 9.83 -9.23 -19.21
CA SER A 74 11.12 -9.77 -18.76
C SER A 74 11.68 -9.10 -17.50
N ALA A 75 11.20 -7.90 -17.15
CA ALA A 75 11.55 -7.22 -15.92
C ALA A 75 10.60 -7.55 -14.76
N LEU A 76 9.55 -8.36 -14.97
CA LEU A 76 8.63 -8.78 -13.91
C LEU A 76 9.08 -10.09 -13.27
N ILE A 77 8.89 -10.21 -11.95
CA ILE A 77 9.02 -11.50 -11.25
C ILE A 77 7.63 -12.12 -11.15
N THR A 78 7.44 -13.25 -11.82
CA THR A 78 6.19 -14.01 -11.91
C THR A 78 6.43 -15.48 -11.55
N ALA A 79 5.38 -16.29 -11.43
CA ALA A 79 5.53 -17.74 -11.25
C ALA A 79 6.31 -18.38 -12.42
N ARG A 80 6.14 -17.84 -13.64
CA ARG A 80 6.91 -18.24 -14.82
C ARG A 80 8.40 -17.92 -14.66
N THR A 81 8.75 -16.77 -14.08
CA THR A 81 10.15 -16.43 -13.77
C THR A 81 10.78 -17.47 -12.85
N VAL A 82 10.02 -18.00 -11.89
CA VAL A 82 10.49 -19.08 -11.00
C VAL A 82 10.62 -20.41 -11.72
N ALA A 83 9.63 -20.75 -12.56
CA ALA A 83 9.63 -21.98 -13.37
C ALA A 83 10.81 -22.05 -14.37
N ASP A 84 11.33 -20.90 -14.80
CA ASP A 84 12.51 -20.80 -15.67
C ASP A 84 13.84 -20.78 -14.93
N SER A 85 13.81 -20.77 -13.60
CA SER A 85 15.00 -20.72 -12.77
C SER A 85 15.37 -22.11 -12.24
N PRO A 86 16.61 -22.29 -11.75
CA PRO A 86 17.00 -23.52 -11.06
C PRO A 86 16.13 -23.85 -9.81
N LEU A 87 15.39 -22.88 -9.29
CA LEU A 87 14.48 -23.09 -8.16
C LEU A 87 13.23 -23.89 -8.55
N ALA A 88 12.91 -24.01 -9.85
CA ALA A 88 11.74 -24.73 -10.35
C ALA A 88 11.70 -26.19 -9.87
N GLU A 89 12.87 -26.85 -9.75
CA GLU A 89 12.96 -28.25 -9.31
C GLU A 89 12.28 -28.51 -7.96
N LEU A 90 12.30 -27.52 -7.05
CA LEU A 90 11.66 -27.65 -5.74
C LEU A 90 10.14 -27.74 -5.83
N PHE A 91 9.56 -27.15 -6.87
CA PHE A 91 8.12 -27.03 -7.05
C PHE A 91 7.56 -28.03 -8.05
N LEU A 92 8.40 -28.57 -8.94
CA LEU A 92 8.01 -29.55 -9.94
C LEU A 92 8.16 -31.00 -9.46
N ASN A 93 9.09 -31.27 -8.52
CA ASN A 93 9.36 -32.63 -8.01
C ASN A 93 8.52 -33.00 -6.77
N THR A 94 7.34 -32.40 -6.62
CA THR A 94 6.46 -32.61 -5.47
C THR A 94 4.99 -32.59 -5.91
N SER A 95 4.15 -33.30 -5.18
CA SER A 95 2.69 -33.26 -5.35
C SER A 95 2.02 -32.15 -4.51
N ALA A 96 2.81 -31.35 -3.79
CA ALA A 96 2.30 -30.25 -2.99
C ALA A 96 1.89 -29.07 -3.89
N CYS A 97 0.81 -28.39 -3.53
CA CYS A 97 0.43 -27.13 -4.14
C CYS A 97 0.97 -25.96 -3.33
N PHE A 98 1.41 -24.92 -4.02
CA PHE A 98 1.97 -23.71 -3.40
C PHE A 98 1.17 -22.48 -3.82
N SER A 99 0.99 -21.53 -2.92
CA SER A 99 0.45 -20.23 -3.35
C SER A 99 1.43 -19.52 -4.28
N THR A 100 0.93 -18.72 -5.22
CA THR A 100 1.74 -17.88 -6.09
C THR A 100 2.67 -17.00 -5.25
N GLN A 101 2.16 -16.44 -4.16
CA GLN A 101 2.95 -15.66 -3.21
C GLN A 101 4.14 -16.45 -2.63
N GLN A 102 3.93 -17.70 -2.20
CA GLN A 102 4.99 -18.55 -1.65
C GLN A 102 6.07 -18.89 -2.69
N VAL A 103 5.69 -19.12 -3.94
CA VAL A 103 6.60 -19.36 -5.07
C VAL A 103 7.48 -18.13 -5.32
N LEU A 104 6.88 -16.95 -5.44
CA LEU A 104 7.60 -15.68 -5.64
C LEU A 104 8.51 -15.34 -4.43
N SER A 105 8.04 -15.62 -3.22
CA SER A 105 8.82 -15.38 -1.99
C SER A 105 10.07 -16.25 -1.95
N SER A 106 9.95 -17.51 -2.34
CA SER A 106 11.08 -18.43 -2.41
C SER A 106 12.12 -17.95 -3.43
N PHE A 107 11.66 -17.44 -4.57
CA PHE A 107 12.55 -16.83 -5.55
C PHE A 107 13.29 -15.62 -4.98
N LEU A 108 12.60 -14.72 -4.27
CA LEU A 108 13.26 -13.57 -3.64
C LEU A 108 14.33 -13.97 -2.61
N VAL A 109 14.09 -14.98 -1.78
CA VAL A 109 15.09 -15.46 -0.81
C VAL A 109 16.34 -15.97 -1.54
N LEU A 110 16.17 -16.80 -2.58
CA LEU A 110 17.30 -17.29 -3.37
C LEU A 110 18.05 -16.13 -4.04
N GLN A 111 17.35 -15.21 -4.69
CA GLN A 111 18.01 -14.10 -5.38
C GLN A 111 18.71 -13.16 -4.40
N LYS A 112 18.15 -12.93 -3.20
CA LYS A 112 18.82 -12.19 -2.12
C LYS A 112 20.08 -12.92 -1.65
N HIS A 113 20.04 -14.25 -1.54
CA HIS A 113 21.21 -15.06 -1.17
C HIS A 113 22.34 -14.97 -2.20
N LEU A 114 22.01 -14.97 -3.50
CA LEU A 114 22.99 -14.85 -4.58
C LEU A 114 23.73 -13.51 -4.57
N GLY A 115 23.14 -12.46 -3.99
CA GLY A 115 23.79 -11.15 -3.90
C GLY A 115 24.10 -10.59 -5.29
N GLU A 116 25.33 -10.13 -5.51
CA GLU A 116 25.77 -9.54 -6.78
C GLU A 116 25.75 -10.53 -7.96
N ASP A 117 25.78 -11.85 -7.69
CA ASP A 117 25.62 -12.88 -8.72
C ASP A 117 24.17 -13.03 -9.20
N SER A 118 23.22 -12.34 -8.57
CA SER A 118 21.82 -12.33 -8.98
C SER A 118 21.59 -11.36 -10.13
N ASP A 119 20.96 -11.86 -11.20
CA ASP A 119 20.36 -11.03 -12.24
C ASP A 119 19.30 -10.05 -11.71
N TRP A 120 18.83 -10.19 -10.46
CA TRP A 120 17.83 -9.33 -9.83
C TRP A 120 18.44 -8.46 -8.73
N PHE A 121 19.78 -8.47 -8.55
CA PHE A 121 20.48 -7.76 -7.48
C PHE A 121 20.07 -6.29 -7.39
N ALA A 122 20.05 -5.59 -8.53
CA ALA A 122 19.72 -4.17 -8.58
C ALA A 122 18.31 -3.86 -8.05
N TYR A 123 17.34 -4.75 -8.29
CA TYR A 123 16.00 -4.62 -7.73
C TYR A 123 15.98 -4.97 -6.24
N ILE A 124 16.59 -6.10 -5.86
CA ILE A 124 16.56 -6.58 -4.48
C ILE A 124 17.24 -5.61 -3.52
N ASN A 125 18.34 -4.98 -3.95
CA ASN A 125 19.11 -4.05 -3.14
C ASN A 125 18.37 -2.74 -2.82
N ILE A 126 17.29 -2.41 -3.53
CA ILE A 126 16.47 -1.23 -3.22
C ILE A 126 15.26 -1.54 -2.33
N LEU A 127 14.90 -2.82 -2.19
CA LEU A 127 13.78 -3.25 -1.34
C LEU A 127 14.05 -2.89 0.13
N PRO A 128 13.01 -2.73 0.96
CA PRO A 128 13.21 -2.51 2.39
C PRO A 128 13.94 -3.69 3.03
N LEU A 129 14.95 -3.38 3.84
CA LEU A 129 15.70 -4.40 4.60
C LEU A 129 14.83 -5.05 5.69
N GLN A 130 13.85 -4.30 6.22
CA GLN A 130 12.94 -4.75 7.26
C GLN A 130 11.60 -4.05 7.15
N TYR A 131 10.59 -4.64 7.78
CA TYR A 131 9.24 -4.12 7.91
C TYR A 131 8.89 -3.97 9.38
N PHE A 132 7.95 -3.07 9.68
CA PHE A 132 7.49 -2.78 11.03
C PHE A 132 6.02 -3.18 11.23
N SER A 133 5.47 -3.96 10.31
CA SER A 133 4.08 -4.41 10.41
C SER A 133 3.92 -5.20 11.70
N PRO A 134 2.77 -5.11 12.39
CA PRO A 134 2.49 -5.92 13.58
C PRO A 134 2.62 -7.42 13.34
N VAL A 135 2.55 -7.85 12.07
CA VAL A 135 2.83 -9.23 11.69
C VAL A 135 4.23 -9.65 12.11
N PHE A 136 5.20 -8.74 12.22
CA PHE A 136 6.58 -8.95 12.71
C PHE A 136 6.75 -8.80 14.23
N ALA A 137 5.71 -8.42 14.96
CA ALA A 137 5.80 -8.17 16.40
C ALA A 137 6.07 -9.46 17.19
N THR A 138 6.81 -9.30 18.29
CA THR A 138 7.01 -10.35 19.31
C THR A 138 5.75 -10.51 20.16
N SER A 139 5.60 -11.66 20.82
CA SER A 139 4.46 -11.95 21.70
C SER A 139 4.19 -10.83 22.73
N ASP A 140 5.24 -10.32 23.37
CA ASP A 140 5.11 -9.24 24.36
C ASP A 140 4.53 -7.94 23.78
N LEU A 141 4.84 -7.63 22.51
CA LEU A 141 4.30 -6.46 21.83
C LEU A 141 2.88 -6.68 21.32
N ILE A 142 2.54 -7.93 20.96
CA ILE A 142 1.21 -8.29 20.50
C ILE A 142 0.17 -8.02 21.58
N ASP A 143 0.47 -8.29 22.85
CA ASP A 143 -0.45 -8.08 23.98
C ASP A 143 -0.84 -6.60 24.20
N ALA A 144 -0.09 -5.66 23.64
CA ALA A 144 -0.41 -4.24 23.68
C ALA A 144 -1.50 -3.82 22.66
N PHE A 145 -1.82 -4.68 21.69
CA PHE A 145 -2.85 -4.39 20.69
C PHE A 145 -4.26 -4.74 21.18
N PRO A 146 -5.32 -4.11 20.62
CA PRO A 146 -6.69 -4.53 20.87
C PRO A 146 -6.90 -6.02 20.49
N PRO A 147 -7.74 -6.78 21.23
CA PRO A 147 -7.93 -8.21 20.99
C PRO A 147 -8.32 -8.58 19.54
N THR A 148 -9.09 -7.71 18.87
CA THR A 148 -9.48 -7.89 17.46
C THR A 148 -8.29 -7.85 16.51
N ILE A 149 -7.31 -6.99 16.78
CA ILE A 149 -6.08 -6.86 16.00
C ILE A 149 -5.13 -8.01 16.34
N VAL A 150 -5.00 -8.36 17.63
CA VAL A 150 -4.20 -9.53 18.08
C VAL A 150 -4.60 -10.79 17.33
N HIS A 151 -5.89 -11.10 17.26
CA HIS A 151 -6.37 -12.29 16.54
C HIS A 151 -5.96 -12.29 15.06
N LYS A 152 -6.02 -11.13 14.39
CA LYS A 152 -5.61 -10.99 12.98
C LYS A 152 -4.10 -11.15 12.81
N ILE A 153 -3.29 -10.59 13.71
CA ILE A 153 -1.83 -10.74 13.73
C ILE A 153 -1.47 -12.22 13.84
N LEU A 154 -1.99 -12.90 14.87
CA LEU A 154 -1.69 -14.32 15.13
C LEU A 154 -2.12 -15.19 13.96
N ARG A 155 -3.32 -14.96 13.40
CA ARG A 155 -3.79 -15.69 12.20
C ARG A 155 -2.84 -15.53 11.01
N MET A 156 -2.28 -14.34 10.83
CA MET A 156 -1.35 -14.06 9.73
C MET A 156 0.03 -14.68 9.98
N GLN A 157 0.54 -14.63 11.22
CA GLN A 157 1.77 -15.33 11.62
C GLN A 157 1.63 -16.85 11.40
N THR A 158 0.57 -17.47 11.91
CA THR A 158 0.30 -18.91 11.68
C THR A 158 0.19 -19.26 10.20
N LYS A 159 -0.41 -18.38 9.38
CA LYS A 159 -0.45 -18.58 7.92
C LYS A 159 0.97 -18.62 7.34
N ILE A 160 1.83 -17.68 7.72
CA ILE A 160 3.21 -17.62 7.24
C ILE A 160 4.00 -18.85 7.71
N ASP A 161 3.83 -19.26 8.96
CA ASP A 161 4.46 -20.46 9.54
C ASP A 161 4.09 -21.73 8.76
N HIS A 162 2.81 -21.89 8.41
CA HIS A 162 2.34 -23.03 7.63
C HIS A 162 2.89 -23.02 6.19
N LEU A 163 2.94 -21.85 5.55
CA LEU A 163 3.54 -21.70 4.22
C LEU A 163 5.04 -22.02 4.26
N HIS A 164 5.76 -21.53 5.28
CA HIS A 164 7.18 -21.84 5.45
C HIS A 164 7.39 -23.35 5.68
N SER A 165 6.62 -23.96 6.59
CA SER A 165 6.72 -25.39 6.88
C SER A 165 6.45 -26.27 5.65
N SER A 166 5.45 -25.92 4.85
CA SER A 166 5.14 -26.59 3.58
C SER A 166 6.30 -26.48 2.58
N LEU A 167 6.89 -25.28 2.45
CA LEU A 167 8.08 -25.07 1.61
C LEU A 167 9.27 -25.93 2.09
N MET A 168 9.50 -26.00 3.40
CA MET A 168 10.60 -26.81 3.96
C MET A 168 10.42 -28.31 3.68
N GLY A 169 9.18 -28.79 3.66
CA GLY A 169 8.86 -30.15 3.23
C GLY A 169 9.24 -30.43 1.77
N ALA A 170 9.03 -29.46 0.88
CA ALA A 170 9.38 -29.56 -0.54
C ALA A 170 10.88 -29.41 -0.80
N VAL A 171 11.54 -28.53 -0.03
CA VAL A 171 12.98 -28.32 -0.07
C VAL A 171 13.73 -29.62 0.27
N GLY A 172 13.34 -30.31 1.33
CA GLY A 172 13.98 -31.55 1.77
C GLY A 172 15.49 -31.37 1.98
N GLN A 173 16.29 -32.20 1.31
CA GLN A 173 17.77 -32.15 1.32
C GLN A 173 18.36 -31.50 0.07
N SER A 174 17.53 -30.82 -0.72
CA SER A 174 17.95 -30.14 -1.95
C SER A 174 18.96 -29.03 -1.64
N ARG A 175 19.91 -28.84 -2.56
CA ARG A 175 21.02 -27.90 -2.39
C ARG A 175 20.96 -26.80 -3.43
N CYS A 176 21.39 -25.61 -3.05
CA CYS A 176 21.57 -24.50 -3.96
C CYS A 176 22.67 -24.84 -4.99
N PRO A 177 22.39 -24.78 -6.30
CA PRO A 177 23.38 -25.09 -7.33
C PRO A 177 24.60 -24.15 -7.33
N HIS A 178 24.44 -22.91 -6.85
CA HIS A 178 25.50 -21.90 -6.83
C HIS A 178 26.58 -22.19 -5.78
N CYS A 179 26.19 -22.56 -4.55
CA CYS A 179 27.11 -22.67 -3.41
C CYS A 179 27.06 -24.03 -2.68
N SER A 180 26.25 -24.97 -3.16
CA SER A 180 26.00 -26.28 -2.54
C SER A 180 25.43 -26.26 -1.12
N LYS A 181 25.05 -25.10 -0.56
CA LYS A 181 24.36 -25.04 0.74
C LYS A 181 23.00 -25.70 0.67
N LEU A 182 22.56 -26.29 1.78
CA LEU A 182 21.19 -26.80 1.86
C LEU A 182 20.22 -25.63 1.73
N TYR A 183 19.19 -25.80 0.91
CA TYR A 183 18.15 -24.79 0.81
C TYR A 183 17.48 -24.52 2.16
N SER A 184 17.44 -25.50 3.08
CA SER A 184 16.96 -25.30 4.45
C SER A 184 17.77 -24.29 5.27
N GLU A 185 19.05 -24.06 4.92
CA GLU A 185 19.88 -23.02 5.53
C GLU A 185 19.61 -21.63 4.94
N LEU A 186 19.09 -21.58 3.70
CA LEU A 186 18.80 -20.33 2.99
C LEU A 186 17.38 -19.84 3.28
N PHE A 187 16.41 -20.75 3.25
CA PHE A 187 15.00 -20.49 3.56
C PHE A 187 14.76 -20.54 5.07
N THR A 188 15.49 -19.73 5.84
CA THR A 188 15.17 -19.52 7.25
C THR A 188 13.78 -18.89 7.37
N PHE A 189 13.14 -19.06 8.52
CA PHE A 189 11.81 -18.49 8.74
C PHE A 189 11.80 -16.96 8.55
N ASP A 190 12.83 -16.26 9.05
CA ASP A 190 12.92 -14.81 8.95
C ASP A 190 13.13 -14.33 7.50
N GLU A 191 13.98 -15.03 6.73
CA GLU A 191 14.19 -14.73 5.31
C GLU A 191 12.92 -14.95 4.50
N PHE A 192 12.23 -16.08 4.73
CA PHE A 192 10.96 -16.36 4.06
C PHE A 192 9.87 -15.37 4.46
N ARG A 193 9.75 -15.02 5.75
CA ARG A 193 8.77 -14.03 6.25
C ARG A 193 9.01 -12.65 5.65
N TRP A 194 10.26 -12.21 5.56
CA TRP A 194 10.63 -10.96 4.87
C TRP A 194 10.22 -11.00 3.39
N ALA A 195 10.54 -12.08 2.69
CA ALA A 195 10.21 -12.22 1.28
C ALA A 195 8.69 -12.28 1.05
N TRP A 196 7.99 -13.04 1.88
CA TRP A 196 6.52 -13.16 1.86
C TRP A 196 5.85 -11.81 2.02
N PHE A 197 6.31 -11.01 2.98
CA PHE A 197 5.76 -9.67 3.21
C PHE A 197 6.12 -8.71 2.08
N THR A 198 7.32 -8.84 1.51
CA THR A 198 7.73 -8.07 0.33
C THR A 198 6.78 -8.33 -0.83
N VAL A 199 6.53 -9.61 -1.17
CA VAL A 199 5.57 -9.97 -2.22
C VAL A 199 4.17 -9.46 -1.88
N ASN A 200 3.74 -9.60 -0.63
CA ASN A 200 2.42 -9.15 -0.18
C ASN A 200 2.19 -7.66 -0.42
N SER A 201 3.17 -6.84 -0.06
CA SER A 201 3.05 -5.39 -0.01
C SER A 201 3.41 -4.69 -1.32
N ARG A 202 4.07 -5.38 -2.26
CA ARG A 202 4.61 -4.79 -3.51
C ARG A 202 4.13 -5.45 -4.79
N SER A 203 3.44 -6.58 -4.71
CA SER A 203 2.94 -7.21 -5.92
C SER A 203 1.86 -6.38 -6.59
N VAL A 204 1.89 -6.37 -7.92
CA VAL A 204 0.83 -5.82 -8.75
C VAL A 204 -0.07 -6.93 -9.24
N TYR A 205 -1.34 -6.58 -9.49
CA TYR A 205 -2.25 -7.51 -10.17
C TYR A 205 -1.83 -7.69 -11.63
N LEU A 206 -1.67 -8.94 -12.04
CA LEU A 206 -1.40 -9.36 -13.41
C LEU A 206 -2.47 -10.38 -13.79
N SER A 207 -3.37 -10.06 -14.71
CA SER A 207 -4.50 -10.96 -15.03
C SER A 207 -3.99 -12.36 -15.44
N PRO A 208 -4.58 -13.46 -14.92
CA PRO A 208 -4.25 -14.82 -15.36
C PRO A 208 -4.39 -15.03 -16.88
N SER A 209 -5.22 -14.23 -17.56
CA SER A 209 -5.38 -14.30 -19.01
C SER A 209 -4.15 -13.84 -19.79
N VAL A 210 -3.33 -12.96 -19.21
CA VAL A 210 -2.10 -12.44 -19.83
C VAL A 210 -0.83 -12.94 -19.12
N ASN A 211 -0.98 -13.46 -17.91
CA ASN A 211 0.11 -14.08 -17.19
C ASN A 211 0.45 -15.42 -17.83
N LYS A 212 1.73 -15.62 -18.16
CA LYS A 212 2.15 -16.84 -18.85
C LYS A 212 1.92 -18.04 -17.92
N PRO A 213 1.34 -19.15 -18.43
CA PRO A 213 1.21 -20.36 -17.65
C PRO A 213 2.59 -20.92 -17.29
N CYS A 214 2.63 -21.67 -16.20
CA CYS A 214 3.79 -22.41 -15.73
C CYS A 214 3.36 -23.76 -15.19
N ASP A 215 4.28 -24.72 -15.16
CA ASP A 215 4.00 -26.10 -14.73
C ASP A 215 3.99 -26.29 -13.20
N ILE A 216 4.28 -25.22 -12.44
CA ILE A 216 4.21 -25.22 -10.98
C ILE A 216 2.75 -25.40 -10.54
N GLN A 217 2.50 -26.33 -9.62
CA GLN A 217 1.18 -26.57 -9.04
C GLN A 217 0.80 -25.43 -8.07
N LEU A 218 0.03 -24.47 -8.57
CA LEU A 218 -0.43 -23.33 -7.79
C LEU A 218 -1.75 -23.63 -7.06
N SER A 219 -1.84 -23.24 -5.78
CA SER A 219 -3.07 -23.36 -4.97
C SER A 219 -4.05 -22.20 -5.17
N ASP A 220 -3.63 -21.15 -5.86
CA ASP A 220 -4.38 -19.93 -6.13
C ASP A 220 -4.19 -19.47 -7.58
N PRO A 221 -5.00 -18.53 -8.09
CA PRO A 221 -4.81 -18.00 -9.44
C PRO A 221 -3.43 -17.32 -9.58
N ASN A 222 -2.74 -17.60 -10.69
CA ASN A 222 -1.48 -16.94 -11.06
C ASN A 222 -1.74 -15.48 -11.45
N ASN A 223 -1.99 -14.60 -10.47
CA ASN A 223 -2.53 -13.27 -10.71
C ASN A 223 -1.71 -12.11 -10.11
N ILE A 224 -0.49 -12.39 -9.66
CA ILE A 224 0.41 -11.40 -9.08
C ILE A 224 1.80 -11.44 -9.74
N ALA A 225 2.46 -10.29 -9.74
CA ALA A 225 3.84 -10.13 -10.14
C ALA A 225 4.54 -9.07 -9.29
N LEU A 226 5.85 -9.17 -9.08
CA LEU A 226 6.63 -8.01 -8.67
C LEU A 226 7.04 -7.21 -9.90
N ALA A 227 6.89 -5.90 -9.80
CA ALA A 227 7.14 -4.95 -10.87
C ALA A 227 8.18 -3.92 -10.39
N PRO A 228 9.50 -4.20 -10.56
CA PRO A 228 10.57 -3.29 -10.19
C PRO A 228 10.32 -1.87 -10.73
N TYR A 229 10.69 -0.84 -9.98
CA TYR A 229 10.41 0.58 -10.24
C TYR A 229 8.96 1.00 -10.02
N LEU A 230 7.99 0.22 -10.49
CA LEU A 230 6.57 0.55 -10.34
C LEU A 230 6.12 0.46 -8.88
N ASP A 231 6.64 -0.53 -8.14
CA ASP A 231 6.38 -0.73 -6.70
C ASP A 231 6.94 0.38 -5.77
N MET A 232 7.63 1.38 -6.34
CA MET A 232 8.05 2.59 -5.63
C MET A 232 6.96 3.68 -5.60
N ILE A 233 5.85 3.51 -6.33
CA ILE A 233 4.76 4.48 -6.36
C ILE A 233 3.78 4.18 -5.22
N ASN A 234 3.61 5.14 -4.30
CA ASN A 234 2.82 4.96 -3.09
C ASN A 234 1.30 4.88 -3.34
N HIS A 235 0.58 4.46 -2.29
CA HIS A 235 -0.87 4.33 -2.28
C HIS A 235 -1.62 5.66 -2.06
N SER A 236 -2.73 5.86 -2.77
CA SER A 236 -3.79 6.80 -2.39
C SER A 236 -5.17 6.32 -2.87
N ASP A 237 -6.21 6.43 -2.03
CA ASP A 237 -7.59 6.15 -2.44
C ASP A 237 -8.10 7.09 -3.54
N LEU A 238 -7.50 8.28 -3.64
CA LEU A 238 -7.85 9.28 -4.63
C LEU A 238 -7.18 9.01 -5.98
N ALA A 239 -6.16 8.16 -6.01
CA ALA A 239 -5.54 7.74 -7.26
C ALA A 239 -6.53 6.87 -8.04
N LYS A 240 -6.58 7.12 -9.35
CA LYS A 240 -7.34 6.29 -10.29
C LYS A 240 -6.38 5.91 -11.38
N VAL A 241 -6.25 4.62 -11.63
CA VAL A 241 -5.33 4.08 -12.62
C VAL A 241 -5.99 2.99 -13.43
N ASN A 242 -5.52 2.82 -14.66
CA ASN A 242 -5.78 1.65 -15.47
C ASN A 242 -4.48 0.88 -15.67
N VAL A 243 -4.59 -0.45 -15.67
CA VAL A 243 -3.51 -1.35 -16.07
C VAL A 243 -3.71 -1.69 -17.53
N LEU A 244 -2.65 -1.57 -18.33
CA LEU A 244 -2.61 -2.00 -19.72
C LEU A 244 -1.58 -3.10 -19.89
N PHE A 245 -1.95 -4.15 -20.61
CA PHE A 245 -1.01 -5.15 -21.09
C PHE A 245 -0.96 -5.08 -22.61
N ASP A 246 0.21 -4.75 -23.14
CA ASP A 246 0.46 -4.79 -24.59
C ASP A 246 1.06 -6.16 -24.91
N GLU A 247 0.27 -7.04 -25.51
CA GLU A 247 0.70 -8.38 -25.89
C GLU A 247 1.80 -8.35 -26.96
N ALA A 248 1.69 -7.44 -27.94
CA ALA A 248 2.61 -7.35 -29.06
C ALA A 248 4.02 -6.96 -28.60
N ASN A 249 4.10 -6.03 -27.66
CA ASN A 249 5.37 -5.59 -27.09
C ASN A 249 5.71 -6.30 -25.77
N SER A 250 4.83 -7.17 -25.27
CA SER A 250 4.92 -7.84 -23.96
C SER A 250 5.26 -6.85 -22.83
N THR A 251 4.46 -5.79 -22.67
CA THR A 251 4.68 -4.78 -21.62
C THR A 251 3.51 -4.65 -20.66
N TYR A 252 3.83 -4.40 -19.39
CA TYR A 252 2.88 -4.09 -18.32
C TYR A 252 2.95 -2.61 -17.98
N SER A 253 1.85 -1.89 -18.13
CA SER A 253 1.82 -0.43 -17.98
C SER A 253 0.74 0.03 -17.00
N ILE A 254 1.05 1.09 -16.24
CA ILE A 254 0.08 1.82 -15.42
C ILE A 254 -0.18 3.19 -16.03
N VAL A 255 -1.44 3.49 -16.27
CA VAL A 255 -1.93 4.78 -16.78
C VAL A 255 -2.67 5.51 -15.66
N THR A 256 -2.31 6.76 -15.39
CA THR A 256 -3.09 7.59 -14.47
C THR A 256 -4.36 8.10 -15.14
N LEU A 257 -5.48 8.09 -14.43
CA LEU A 257 -6.75 8.70 -14.84
C LEU A 257 -6.97 10.06 -14.16
N VAL A 258 -5.99 10.54 -13.39
CA VAL A 258 -6.00 11.84 -12.70
C VAL A 258 -4.72 12.62 -13.02
N PRO A 259 -4.79 13.95 -13.06
CA PRO A 259 -3.60 14.76 -13.31
C PRO A 259 -2.75 14.94 -12.05
N TYR A 260 -1.43 15.11 -12.24
CA TYR A 260 -0.48 15.53 -11.20
C TYR A 260 0.24 16.81 -11.63
N LYS A 261 0.46 17.72 -10.68
CA LYS A 261 1.28 18.91 -10.91
C LYS A 261 2.75 18.58 -10.71
N LYS A 262 3.62 19.34 -11.38
CA LYS A 262 5.06 19.34 -11.11
C LYS A 262 5.33 19.46 -9.60
N HIS A 263 6.21 18.61 -9.09
CA HIS A 263 6.60 18.47 -7.68
C HIS A 263 5.56 17.84 -6.75
N GLN A 264 4.45 17.29 -7.27
CA GLN A 264 3.58 16.44 -6.47
C GLN A 264 4.08 15.01 -6.44
N GLU A 265 3.85 14.35 -5.32
CA GLU A 265 3.93 12.89 -5.25
C GLU A 265 2.87 12.27 -6.16
N VAL A 266 3.30 11.26 -6.91
CA VAL A 266 2.45 10.45 -7.77
C VAL A 266 2.02 9.23 -6.98
N PHE A 267 0.76 8.85 -7.12
CA PHE A 267 0.18 7.74 -6.39
C PHE A 267 -0.50 6.76 -7.34
N ILE A 268 -0.58 5.51 -6.93
CA ILE A 268 -1.48 4.51 -7.50
C ILE A 268 -2.47 4.05 -6.42
N ASN A 269 -3.50 3.32 -6.84
CA ASN A 269 -4.43 2.72 -5.89
C ASN A 269 -4.11 1.23 -5.77
N TYR A 270 -3.74 0.79 -4.57
CA TYR A 270 -3.42 -0.62 -4.28
C TYR A 270 -4.66 -1.51 -4.19
N GLY A 271 -5.85 -0.90 -4.19
CA GLY A 271 -7.14 -1.55 -4.02
C GLY A 271 -7.94 -0.94 -2.87
N SER A 272 -9.24 -1.27 -2.82
CA SER A 272 -10.13 -0.86 -1.75
C SER A 272 -9.79 -1.63 -0.46
N HIS A 273 -8.84 -1.11 0.32
CA HIS A 273 -8.35 -1.74 1.55
C HIS A 273 -8.76 -0.95 2.80
N SER A 274 -9.12 -1.67 3.86
CA SER A 274 -9.34 -1.06 5.18
C SER A 274 -8.00 -0.61 5.78
N ASN A 275 -8.04 0.32 6.75
CA ASN A 275 -6.83 0.71 7.48
C ASN A 275 -6.19 -0.49 8.20
N GLU A 276 -7.01 -1.41 8.71
CA GLU A 276 -6.50 -2.64 9.32
C GLU A 276 -5.72 -3.49 8.31
N LYS A 277 -6.25 -3.66 7.08
CA LYS A 277 -5.55 -4.40 6.02
C LYS A 277 -4.26 -3.68 5.63
N LEU A 278 -4.30 -2.37 5.40
CA LEU A 278 -3.08 -1.61 5.08
C LEU A 278 -2.03 -1.74 6.20
N TYR A 279 -2.46 -1.70 7.45
CA TYR A 279 -1.54 -1.77 8.58
C TYR A 279 -0.88 -3.15 8.71
N LEU A 280 -1.67 -4.22 8.60
CA LEU A 280 -1.18 -5.58 8.73
C LEU A 280 -0.43 -6.06 7.49
N GLU A 281 -0.88 -5.71 6.29
CA GLU A 281 -0.42 -6.29 5.03
C GLU A 281 0.51 -5.38 4.21
N TYR A 282 0.54 -4.07 4.51
CA TYR A 282 1.34 -3.08 3.78
C TYR A 282 2.23 -2.22 4.69
N ASP A 283 2.19 -2.42 6.00
CA ASP A 283 3.03 -1.70 6.98
C ASP A 283 2.74 -0.18 7.07
N PHE A 284 1.50 0.24 6.78
CA PHE A 284 1.06 1.62 6.99
C PHE A 284 -0.44 1.72 7.27
N ALA A 285 -0.87 2.78 7.95
CA ALA A 285 -2.29 3.10 8.12
C ALA A 285 -2.58 4.51 7.59
N ARG A 286 -3.76 4.71 7.00
CA ARG A 286 -4.15 6.06 6.57
C ARG A 286 -4.54 6.88 7.79
N TRP A 287 -3.94 8.06 7.91
CA TRP A 287 -4.44 9.07 8.84
C TRP A 287 -5.64 9.79 8.21
N ARG A 288 -6.77 9.86 8.92
CA ARG A 288 -7.78 10.87 8.60
C ARG A 288 -7.17 12.22 8.93
N SER A 289 -6.66 12.92 7.91
CA SER A 289 -6.49 14.36 7.98
C SER A 289 -7.83 14.96 8.42
N SER A 290 -7.92 15.49 9.63
CA SER A 290 -9.05 16.29 10.11
C SER A 290 -9.14 17.65 9.40
N ARG A 291 -8.67 17.75 8.15
CA ARG A 291 -8.79 18.92 7.30
C ARG A 291 -9.18 18.45 5.90
N PRO A 292 -10.48 18.45 5.56
CA PRO A 292 -10.83 18.50 4.15
C PRO A 292 -10.10 19.72 3.56
N HIS A 293 -9.41 19.52 2.44
CA HIS A 293 -8.96 20.64 1.63
C HIS A 293 -10.21 21.43 1.22
N LEU A 294 -10.53 22.48 1.97
CA LEU A 294 -11.49 23.49 1.55
C LEU A 294 -10.90 24.17 0.32
N GLY A 295 -11.18 23.59 -0.84
CA GLY A 295 -11.27 24.34 -2.09
C GLY A 295 -12.22 25.50 -1.84
N GLN A 296 -11.79 26.68 -2.25
CA GLN A 296 -12.48 27.96 -2.12
C GLN A 296 -13.95 27.86 -2.53
N LEU A 297 -14.84 27.64 -1.57
CA LEU A 297 -16.26 27.97 -1.72
C LEU A 297 -16.37 29.50 -1.60
N ARG A 298 -16.64 30.13 -2.74
CA ARG A 298 -16.97 31.56 -2.81
C ARG A 298 -18.13 31.84 -1.86
N ARG A 299 -17.97 32.88 -1.03
CA ARG A 299 -19.01 33.37 -0.11
C ARG A 299 -20.27 33.75 -0.91
N PRO A 300 -21.47 33.30 -0.53
CA PRO A 300 -22.70 33.91 -1.01
C PRO A 300 -22.82 35.32 -0.41
N VAL A 301 -23.22 36.26 -1.26
CA VAL A 301 -23.51 37.65 -0.93
C VAL A 301 -24.74 37.73 -0.03
N ARG A 302 -24.72 38.66 0.93
CA ARG A 302 -25.84 38.99 1.84
C ARG A 302 -27.05 39.53 1.05
N SER A 303 -28.25 39.09 1.41
CA SER A 303 -29.46 39.92 1.38
C SER A 303 -30.51 39.36 2.34
N VAL A 304 -30.78 40.03 3.47
CA VAL A 304 -31.90 40.97 3.77
C VAL A 304 -33.03 40.25 4.55
N HIS A 305 -33.52 40.96 5.58
CA HIS A 305 -34.36 40.58 6.73
C HIS A 305 -35.75 39.99 6.41
N PRO A 306 -36.38 39.26 7.37
CA PRO A 306 -37.81 38.94 7.34
C PRO A 306 -38.65 40.01 8.04
N VAL A 307 -39.87 40.26 7.53
CA VAL A 307 -40.95 41.02 8.18
C VAL A 307 -42.20 40.13 8.20
N ASP A 308 -42.95 40.26 9.30
CA ASP A 308 -44.05 39.42 9.79
C ASP A 308 -45.42 39.52 9.06
N HIS A 309 -46.17 38.39 9.12
CA HIS A 309 -47.64 38.19 9.29
C HIS A 309 -48.66 38.72 8.23
N PRO A 310 -49.96 38.31 8.24
CA PRO A 310 -50.62 36.99 8.49
C PRO A 310 -51.87 36.66 7.57
N VAL A 311 -52.33 35.38 7.61
CA VAL A 311 -53.73 34.83 7.58
C VAL A 311 -54.71 34.97 6.37
N ALA A 312 -55.51 33.90 6.17
CA ALA A 312 -56.81 33.71 5.46
C ALA A 312 -56.78 33.61 3.91
N ASP A 313 -57.59 32.83 3.20
CA ASP A 313 -58.71 31.91 3.47
C ASP A 313 -59.03 31.10 2.17
N GLU A 314 -59.93 30.11 2.30
CA GLU A 314 -60.84 29.55 1.27
C GLU A 314 -60.48 28.35 0.34
N ILE A 315 -61.45 27.41 0.33
CA ILE A 315 -61.71 26.20 -0.48
C ILE A 315 -63.01 26.49 -1.27
N PRO A 316 -63.22 26.09 -2.55
CA PRO A 316 -63.96 24.84 -2.90
C PRO A 316 -63.50 24.18 -4.22
N SER A 317 -63.34 22.85 -4.28
CA SER A 317 -64.33 21.79 -4.59
C SER A 317 -64.60 21.52 -6.08
N THR A 318 -64.99 20.27 -6.36
CA THR A 318 -65.45 19.61 -7.61
C THR A 318 -64.42 18.70 -8.30
N ASP A 319 -64.81 17.61 -8.97
CA ASP A 319 -65.71 16.49 -8.65
C ASP A 319 -65.36 15.35 -9.64
N GLU A 320 -65.74 14.12 -9.29
CA GLU A 320 -66.07 12.99 -10.18
C GLU A 320 -65.01 12.18 -11.00
N ARG A 321 -64.98 10.88 -10.61
CA ARG A 321 -65.20 9.65 -11.43
C ARG A 321 -64.04 8.85 -12.06
N SER A 322 -63.86 7.69 -11.41
CA SER A 322 -63.97 6.33 -11.98
C SER A 322 -62.75 5.69 -12.68
N GLY A 323 -62.41 4.44 -12.29
CA GLY A 323 -61.60 3.54 -13.14
C GLY A 323 -60.72 2.49 -12.45
N LYS A 324 -61.32 1.39 -11.97
CA LYS A 324 -60.83 0.00 -11.86
C LYS A 324 -59.30 -0.34 -11.86
N ARG A 325 -58.93 -1.03 -10.77
CA ARG A 325 -58.24 -2.34 -10.64
C ARG A 325 -56.73 -2.53 -10.99
N ARG A 326 -56.07 -3.07 -9.94
CA ARG A 326 -55.00 -4.11 -9.86
C ARG A 326 -53.55 -3.71 -10.12
N GLY A 327 -52.71 -4.00 -9.11
CA GLY A 327 -51.26 -4.20 -9.26
C GLY A 327 -50.44 -3.69 -8.07
N GLN A 328 -50.36 -4.46 -6.99
CA GLN A 328 -49.31 -4.31 -5.97
C GLN A 328 -47.94 -4.56 -6.61
N GLN A 329 -47.00 -3.64 -6.44
CA GLN A 329 -45.57 -3.96 -6.26
C GLN A 329 -44.85 -2.75 -5.67
N SER A 330 -44.61 -2.84 -4.37
CA SER A 330 -43.64 -2.03 -3.62
C SER A 330 -42.27 -2.70 -3.70
N VAL A 331 -41.24 -2.02 -4.18
CA VAL A 331 -39.86 -2.28 -3.73
C VAL A 331 -39.13 -0.94 -3.64
N GLY A 332 -38.89 -0.53 -2.38
CA GLY A 332 -38.13 0.65 -2.03
C GLY A 332 -36.62 0.41 -2.09
N PHE A 333 -35.90 1.50 -2.28
CA PHE A 333 -34.45 1.63 -2.10
C PHE A 333 -34.07 1.38 -0.64
N PRO A 334 -33.03 0.59 -0.32
CA PRO A 334 -32.51 0.55 1.03
C PRO A 334 -31.47 1.64 1.29
N HIS A 335 -31.64 2.21 2.47
CA HIS A 335 -30.93 3.31 3.11
C HIS A 335 -29.41 3.12 3.26
N GLN A 336 -28.71 4.27 3.23
CA GLN A 336 -27.37 4.47 3.78
C GLN A 336 -27.36 4.15 5.29
N LEU A 337 -26.54 3.18 5.70
CA LEU A 337 -26.15 2.98 7.09
C LEU A 337 -24.93 3.85 7.41
N ARG A 338 -25.08 4.69 8.43
CA ARG A 338 -24.00 5.44 9.07
C ARG A 338 -23.22 4.50 9.98
N ASP A 339 -21.92 4.34 9.73
CA ASP A 339 -21.03 3.77 10.73
C ASP A 339 -20.62 4.83 11.76
N ARG A 340 -21.03 4.58 13.00
CA ARG A 340 -20.47 5.16 14.21
C ARG A 340 -19.53 4.12 14.81
N GLU A 341 -18.23 4.25 14.59
CA GLU A 341 -17.25 3.62 15.48
C GLU A 341 -16.12 4.61 15.78
N GLY A 342 -15.89 4.83 17.07
CA GLY A 342 -14.75 5.57 17.60
C GLY A 342 -13.56 4.63 17.67
N GLU A 343 -12.57 4.85 16.83
CA GLU A 343 -11.31 4.11 16.88
C GLU A 343 -10.29 4.81 17.77
N ILE A 344 -9.64 4.01 18.62
CA ILE A 344 -8.43 4.35 19.36
C ILE A 344 -7.26 3.74 18.58
N ILE A 345 -6.27 4.55 18.21
CA ILE A 345 -5.04 4.10 17.52
C ILE A 345 -3.86 4.38 18.46
N CYS A 346 -3.10 3.33 18.80
CA CYS A 346 -1.83 3.43 19.53
C CYS A 346 -0.71 3.86 18.57
N PHE A 347 0.20 4.73 19.03
CA PHE A 347 1.29 5.27 18.22
C PHE A 347 2.66 4.83 18.70
N PHE A 348 3.57 4.64 17.73
CA PHE A 348 5.01 4.73 17.92
C PHE A 348 5.53 5.94 17.14
N GLN A 349 6.10 6.92 17.85
CA GLN A 349 6.80 8.03 17.20
C GLN A 349 8.31 7.80 17.35
N HIS A 350 9.03 7.70 16.23
CA HIS A 350 10.48 7.67 16.24
C HIS A 350 11.02 9.10 16.31
N ASN A 351 11.71 9.41 17.41
CA ASN A 351 12.70 10.49 17.47
C ASN A 351 14.02 9.87 17.92
N ALA A 352 15.11 10.27 17.25
CA ALA A 352 16.45 9.75 17.45
C ALA A 352 16.80 9.52 18.94
N GLY A 353 16.95 8.25 19.31
CA GLY A 353 17.61 7.82 20.54
C GLY A 353 16.77 7.75 21.83
N LYS A 354 15.44 7.91 21.81
CA LYS A 354 14.60 7.67 23.01
C LYS A 354 13.29 6.97 22.66
N HIS A 355 13.11 5.76 23.18
CA HIS A 355 11.81 5.05 23.15
C HIS A 355 10.90 5.61 24.24
N SER A 356 9.71 6.07 23.87
CA SER A 356 8.65 6.39 24.82
C SER A 356 7.31 5.99 24.20
N CYS A 357 6.57 5.15 24.91
CA CYS A 357 5.23 4.71 24.56
C CYS A 357 4.23 5.75 25.10
N TYR A 358 3.35 6.26 24.24
CA TYR A 358 2.27 7.18 24.65
C TYR A 358 0.91 6.61 24.24
N ILE A 359 0.06 6.37 25.24
CA ILE A 359 -1.35 6.02 25.05
C ILE A 359 -2.16 7.32 25.12
N ILE A 360 -2.77 7.72 24.00
CA ILE A 360 -3.73 8.83 23.99
C ILE A 360 -5.14 8.23 23.90
N ARG A 361 -5.88 8.26 25.02
CA ARG A 361 -7.33 8.00 25.03
C ARG A 361 -8.07 9.29 24.63
N CYS A 362 -8.88 9.24 23.59
CA CYS A 362 -9.79 10.32 23.25
C CYS A 362 -11.20 9.96 23.74
N GLY A 363 -11.71 10.65 24.77
CA GLY A 363 -13.13 10.61 25.12
C GLY A 363 -13.51 10.46 26.59
N SER A 364 -13.09 11.37 27.48
CA SER A 364 -13.96 11.94 28.53
C SER A 364 -13.25 13.14 29.15
N ARG A 365 -14.05 14.09 29.65
CA ARG A 365 -13.65 15.42 30.10
C ARG A 365 -12.39 15.42 30.98
N LEU A 366 -11.53 16.41 30.74
CA LEU A 366 -10.55 16.92 31.69
C LEU A 366 -11.16 17.00 33.10
N GLN A 367 -10.69 16.16 34.02
CA GLN A 367 -10.41 16.60 35.38
C GLN A 367 -8.92 16.44 35.61
N GLN A 368 -8.24 17.57 35.75
CA GLN A 368 -6.87 17.63 36.22
C GLN A 368 -6.83 17.13 37.66
N ASN A 369 -6.08 16.06 37.92
CA ASN A 369 -5.49 15.82 39.24
C ASN A 369 -4.00 15.53 39.01
N ALA A 370 -3.17 16.50 39.38
CA ALA A 370 -1.72 16.34 39.40
C ALA A 370 -1.35 15.38 40.54
N VAL A 371 -0.67 14.28 40.22
CA VAL A 371 0.01 13.45 41.21
C VAL A 371 1.51 13.60 41.00
N THR A 372 2.12 14.36 41.90
CA THR A 372 3.57 14.55 42.01
C THR A 372 4.18 13.28 42.61
N LEU A 373 4.90 12.48 41.81
CA LEU A 373 5.71 11.38 42.34
C LEU A 373 7.01 11.94 42.94
N ARG A 374 7.08 11.93 44.27
CA ARG A 374 8.32 12.16 45.03
C ARG A 374 9.28 10.99 44.78
N LYS A 375 10.55 11.32 44.54
CA LYS A 375 11.68 10.41 44.65
C LYS A 375 11.88 10.01 46.11
N THR A 376 12.03 8.72 46.37
CA THR A 376 12.76 8.22 47.54
C THR A 376 13.59 7.02 47.12
N GLY A 377 14.92 7.24 47.01
CA GLY A 377 15.91 6.21 47.36
C GLY A 377 15.97 6.05 48.88
N PRO A 378 16.83 5.18 49.43
CA PRO A 378 18.24 5.02 49.04
C PRO A 378 18.50 3.97 47.96
#